data_AF-A0A1J4TY00-F1
#
_entry.id   AF-A0A1J4TY00-F1
#
_cell.length_a   1.000
_cell.length_b   1.000
_cell.length_c   1.000
_cell.angle_alpha   90.00
_cell.angle_beta   90.00
_cell.angle_gamma   90.00
#
_symmetry.space_group_name_H-M   'P 1'
#
loop_
_entity.id
_entity.type
_entity.pdbx_description
1 polymer ?
#
loop_
_entity_poly.entity_id
_entity_poly.type
_entity_poly.pdbx_seq_one_letter_code
_entity_poly.pdbx_strand_id
1 'polypeptide(L)'
;MYLKYPVKRGETWDVPYMYYHIIKQRFEYRPDSALVYTCLSENQKISTEIGEFNCVNYYFREKPAEDVLEYWDYFISYTPGVGLIEMDIKSALDNRMIQKIIIVEYKTK
;
A
#
# COMPACT_ATOMS: atom_id res chain seq x y z
N MET A 1 5.30 3.20 21.72
CA MET A 1 4.26 2.32 21.16
C MET A 1 4.76 1.85 19.81
N TYR A 2 5.15 0.58 19.67
CA TYR A 2 5.57 0.04 18.37
C TYR A 2 4.30 -0.20 17.56
N LEU A 3 4.14 0.52 16.45
CA LEU A 3 3.07 0.25 15.49
C LEU A 3 3.29 -1.16 14.93
N LYS A 4 2.35 -2.07 15.22
CA LYS A 4 2.38 -3.43 14.72
C LYS A 4 1.51 -3.47 13.47
N TYR A 5 2.11 -3.77 12.32
CA TYR A 5 1.36 -3.98 11.09
C TYR A 5 0.30 -5.08 11.29
N PRO A 6 -0.87 -4.99 10.64
CA PRO A 6 -1.82 -6.09 10.66
C PRO A 6 -1.13 -7.28 10.00
N VAL A 7 -1.06 -8.42 10.67
CA VAL A 7 -0.33 -9.58 10.14
C VAL A 7 -1.22 -10.80 10.08
N LYS A 8 -2.50 -10.67 10.45
CA LYS A 8 -3.49 -11.72 10.22
C LYS A 8 -4.53 -11.30 9.20
N ARG A 9 -4.96 -12.26 8.38
CA ARG A 9 -6.05 -12.04 7.42
C ARG A 9 -7.28 -11.44 8.09
N GLY A 10 -7.76 -10.32 7.54
CA GLY A 10 -8.91 -9.58 8.04
C GLY A 10 -8.58 -8.56 9.14
N GLU A 11 -7.37 -8.55 9.70
CA GLU A 11 -6.95 -7.46 10.59
C GLU A 11 -6.87 -6.15 9.80
N THR A 12 -7.37 -5.08 10.43
CA THR A 12 -7.31 -3.73 9.89
C THR A 12 -6.38 -2.85 10.73
N TRP A 13 -5.80 -1.85 10.09
CA TRP A 13 -5.02 -0.82 10.74
C TRP A 13 -5.36 0.55 10.16
N ASP A 14 -5.89 1.41 11.01
CA ASP A 14 -6.22 2.79 10.67
C ASP A 14 -4.97 3.65 10.82
N VAL A 15 -4.48 4.18 9.70
CA VAL A 15 -3.30 5.03 9.66
C VAL A 15 -3.73 6.47 9.35
N PRO A 16 -3.34 7.46 10.17
CA PRO A 16 -3.56 8.86 9.82
C PRO A 16 -2.93 9.16 8.46
N TYR A 17 -3.73 9.67 7.52
CA TYR A 17 -3.21 10.05 6.21
C TYR A 17 -2.44 11.37 6.35
N MET A 18 -1.15 11.33 6.02
CA MET A 18 -0.34 12.53 5.86
C MET A 18 -0.10 12.78 4.38
N TYR A 19 -0.22 14.03 3.96
CA TYR A 19 0.15 14.46 2.61
C TYR A 19 1.09 15.65 2.68
N TYR A 20 1.91 15.82 1.65
CA TYR A 20 2.77 16.98 1.52
C TYR A 20 2.02 18.14 0.87
N HIS A 21 1.79 19.21 1.62
CA HIS A 21 1.13 20.41 1.10
C HIS A 21 2.15 21.28 0.36
N ILE A 22 2.12 21.28 -0.98
CA ILE A 22 3.11 21.97 -1.83
C ILE A 22 3.24 23.47 -1.49
N ILE A 23 2.12 24.21 -1.41
CA ILE A 23 2.13 25.66 -1.15
C ILE A 23 2.70 25.99 0.23
N LYS A 24 2.33 25.23 1.27
CA LYS A 24 2.78 25.44 2.65
C LYS A 24 4.13 24.79 2.96
N GLN A 25 4.69 24.02 2.01
CA GLN A 25 5.93 23.26 2.14
C GLN A 25 6.04 22.43 3.43
N ARG A 26 4.95 21.74 3.82
CA ARG A 26 4.93 20.91 5.03
C ARG A 26 4.02 19.70 4.88
N PHE A 27 4.28 18.66 5.67
CA PHE A 27 3.35 17.56 5.83
C PHE A 27 2.16 18.00 6.69
N GLU A 28 0.95 17.70 6.24
CA GLU A 28 -0.29 17.92 6.99
C GLU A 28 -1.05 16.59 7.13
N TYR A 29 -1.66 16.38 8.30
CA TYR A 29 -2.63 15.32 8.48
C TYR A 29 -3.94 15.72 7.82
N ARG A 30 -4.58 14.78 7.14
CA ARG A 30 -5.94 14.97 6.65
C ARG A 30 -6.91 14.49 7.74
N PRO A 31 -7.62 15.40 8.43
CA PRO A 31 -8.33 15.08 9.68
C PRO A 31 -9.40 14.01 9.50
N ASP A 32 -10.00 13.97 8.31
CA ASP A 32 -11.15 13.11 7.98
C ASP A 32 -10.76 11.95 7.05
N SER A 33 -9.47 11.62 6.95
CA SER A 33 -8.99 10.57 6.06
C SER A 33 -8.00 9.69 6.82
N ALA A 34 -8.49 8.63 7.45
CA ALA A 34 -7.64 7.52 7.81
C ALA A 34 -7.55 6.56 6.62
N LEU A 35 -6.34 6.10 6.29
CA LEU A 35 -6.19 4.96 5.40
C LEU A 35 -6.40 3.70 6.22
N VAL A 36 -7.39 2.90 5.82
CA VAL A 36 -7.70 1.62 6.46
C VAL A 36 -6.97 0.53 5.70
N TYR A 37 -5.82 0.10 6.22
CA TYR A 37 -5.09 -1.04 5.67
C TYR A 37 -5.73 -2.33 6.14
N THR A 38 -6.14 -3.18 5.22
CA THR A 38 -6.70 -4.51 5.50
C THR A 38 -5.73 -5.59 5.06
N CYS A 39 -5.35 -6.51 5.95
CA CYS A 39 -4.57 -7.68 5.54
C CYS A 39 -5.45 -8.66 4.77
N LEU A 40 -5.12 -8.89 3.50
CA LEU A 40 -5.85 -9.81 2.62
C LEU A 40 -5.37 -11.25 2.75
N SER A 41 -4.06 -11.44 2.89
CA SER A 41 -3.43 -12.76 2.98
C SER A 41 -2.09 -12.69 3.69
N GLU A 42 -1.72 -13.82 4.28
CA GLU A 42 -0.45 -14.08 4.93
C GLU A 42 0.30 -15.13 4.10
N ASN A 43 1.62 -14.98 3.94
CA ASN A 43 2.49 -15.94 3.25
C ASN A 43 2.10 -16.19 1.78
N GLN A 44 1.63 -15.17 1.07
CA GLN A 44 1.41 -15.27 -0.36
C GLN A 44 2.75 -15.27 -1.08
N LYS A 45 2.99 -16.31 -1.88
CA LYS A 45 4.18 -16.39 -2.73
C LYS A 45 4.04 -15.48 -3.93
N ILE A 46 5.02 -14.61 -4.14
CA ILE A 46 5.11 -13.74 -5.31
C ILE A 46 6.44 -14.00 -5.99
N SER A 47 6.35 -14.38 -7.26
CA SER A 47 7.50 -14.58 -8.14
C SER A 47 7.80 -13.30 -8.90
N THR A 48 9.05 -12.88 -8.86
CA THR A 48 9.60 -11.73 -9.58
C THR A 48 10.82 -12.19 -10.38
N GLU A 49 11.40 -11.30 -11.20
CA GLU A 49 12.63 -11.61 -11.94
C GLU A 49 13.82 -11.91 -11.03
N ILE A 50 13.82 -11.38 -9.79
CA ILE A 50 14.90 -11.56 -8.82
C ILE A 50 14.66 -12.71 -7.82
N GLY A 51 13.56 -13.44 -7.96
CA GLY A 51 13.24 -14.60 -7.12
C GLY A 51 11.81 -14.61 -6.58
N GLU A 52 11.57 -15.57 -5.69
CA GLU A 52 10.28 -15.77 -5.02
C GLU A 52 10.32 -15.23 -3.60
N PHE A 53 9.27 -14.50 -3.22
CA PHE A 53 9.13 -13.89 -1.90
C PHE A 53 7.84 -14.34 -1.21
N ASN A 54 7.91 -14.58 0.10
CA ASN A 54 6.73 -14.81 0.94
C ASN A 54 6.23 -13.48 1.48
N CYS A 55 5.11 -13.01 0.94
CA CYS A 55 4.55 -11.69 1.23
C CYS A 55 3.36 -11.75 2.18
N VAL A 56 3.19 -10.67 2.94
CA VAL A 56 1.89 -10.27 3.51
C VAL A 56 1.26 -9.26 2.56
N ASN A 57 0.00 -9.47 2.20
CA ASN A 57 -0.69 -8.62 1.27
C ASN A 57 -1.71 -7.74 1.96
N TYR A 58 -1.70 -6.47 1.59
CA TYR A 58 -2.55 -5.43 2.12
C TYR A 58 -3.41 -4.83 1.05
N TYR A 59 -4.57 -4.35 1.46
CA TYR A 59 -5.48 -3.56 0.67
C TYR A 59 -5.78 -2.25 1.39
N PHE A 60 -5.82 -1.16 0.63
CA PHE A 60 -6.48 0.06 1.05
C PHE A 60 -7.04 0.78 -0.17
N ARG A 61 -7.99 1.67 0.08
CA ARG A 61 -8.61 2.51 -0.94
C ARG A 61 -8.36 3.96 -0.59
N GLU A 62 -7.96 4.76 -1.57
CA GLU A 62 -7.79 6.19 -1.38
C GLU A 62 -8.30 6.98 -2.58
N LYS A 63 -8.59 8.25 -2.33
CA LYS A 63 -8.85 9.24 -3.36
C LYS A 63 -7.57 10.05 -3.55
N PRO A 64 -6.85 9.92 -4.67
CA PRO A 64 -5.48 10.43 -4.80
C PRO A 64 -5.41 11.97 -4.76
N ALA A 65 -6.48 12.65 -5.19
CA ALA A 65 -6.63 14.10 -5.07
C ALA A 65 -8.11 14.49 -5.00
N GLU A 66 -8.40 15.72 -4.57
CA GLU A 66 -9.79 16.19 -4.41
C GLU A 66 -10.53 16.33 -5.74
N ASP A 67 -9.80 16.71 -6.78
CA ASP A 67 -10.26 16.94 -8.14
C ASP A 67 -10.33 15.66 -8.99
N VAL A 68 -9.74 14.55 -8.53
CA VAL A 68 -9.89 13.24 -9.18
C VAL A 68 -11.24 12.64 -8.79
N LEU A 69 -12.08 12.28 -9.76
CA LEU A 69 -13.45 11.80 -9.48
C LEU A 69 -13.49 10.37 -8.90
N GLU A 70 -12.50 9.55 -9.20
CA GLU A 70 -12.47 8.13 -8.83
C GLU A 70 -11.56 7.84 -7.62
N TYR A 71 -11.94 6.81 -6.87
CA TYR A 71 -11.05 6.18 -5.89
C TYR A 71 -10.14 5.18 -6.58
N TRP A 72 -8.96 4.96 -6.00
CA TRP A 72 -8.02 3.94 -6.42
C TRP A 72 -7.91 2.86 -5.35
N ASP A 73 -7.90 1.61 -5.81
CA ASP A 73 -7.69 0.42 -5.01
C ASP A 73 -6.21 0.03 -5.07
N TYR A 74 -5.57 0.02 -3.91
CA TYR A 74 -4.16 -0.33 -3.76
C TYR A 74 -4.03 -1.72 -3.16
N PHE A 75 -3.23 -2.55 -3.81
CA PHE A 75 -2.85 -3.88 -3.33
C PHE A 75 -1.34 -3.89 -3.13
N ILE A 76 -0.89 -3.98 -1.88
CA ILE A 76 0.52 -3.93 -1.51
C ILE A 76 0.98 -5.30 -1.04
N SER A 77 2.06 -5.79 -1.62
CA SER A 77 2.73 -7.03 -1.21
C SER A 77 4.06 -6.71 -0.55
N TYR A 78 4.19 -7.05 0.73
CA TYR A 78 5.34 -6.69 1.56
C TYR A 78 6.01 -7.94 2.14
N THR A 79 7.35 -8.00 2.10
CA THR A 79 8.15 -9.07 2.73
C THR A 79 9.02 -8.51 3.84
N PRO A 80 8.89 -8.99 5.09
CA PRO A 80 9.76 -8.57 6.20
C PRO A 80 11.25 -8.75 5.87
N GLY A 81 12.05 -7.72 6.15
CA GLY A 81 13.50 -7.71 5.86
C GLY A 81 13.87 -7.33 4.43
N VAL A 82 12.92 -7.31 3.50
CA VAL A 82 13.13 -6.85 2.10
C VAL A 82 12.42 -5.53 1.85
N GLY A 83 11.14 -5.44 2.21
CA GLY A 83 10.31 -4.27 1.95
C GLY A 83 9.15 -4.56 0.98
N LEU A 84 8.82 -3.55 0.17
CA LEU A 84 7.82 -3.64 -0.88
C LEU A 84 8.31 -4.58 -2.00
N ILE A 85 7.52 -5.60 -2.31
CA ILE A 85 7.80 -6.54 -3.41
C ILE A 85 6.98 -6.18 -4.64
N GLU A 86 5.69 -5.91 -4.46
CA GLU A 86 4.77 -5.58 -5.55
C GLU A 86 3.71 -4.60 -5.04
N MET A 87 3.29 -3.68 -5.92
CA MET A 87 2.11 -2.83 -5.70
C MET A 87 1.30 -2.75 -6.98
N ASP A 88 0.03 -3.14 -6.91
CA ASP A 88 -0.95 -2.92 -7.96
C ASP A 88 -1.87 -1.77 -7.55
N ILE A 89 -2.07 -0.81 -8.45
CA ILE A 89 -3.01 0.30 -8.29
C ILE A 89 -4.06 0.17 -9.39
N LYS A 90 -5.33 0.04 -8.99
CA LYS A 90 -6.45 -0.14 -9.92
C LYS A 90 -7.50 0.94 -9.71
N SER A 91 -8.20 1.32 -10.77
CA SER A 91 -9.40 2.16 -10.61
C SER A 91 -10.45 1.38 -9.84
N ALA A 92 -11.02 1.99 -8.79
CA ALA A 92 -12.13 1.39 -8.06
C ALA A 92 -13.45 1.42 -8.86
N LEU A 93 -13.50 2.18 -9.97
CA LEU A 93 -14.69 2.30 -10.82
C LEU A 93 -14.83 1.12 -11.79
N ASP A 94 -13.75 0.75 -12.48
CA ASP A 94 -13.78 -0.24 -13.57
C ASP A 94 -12.73 -1.36 -13.41
N ASN A 95 -11.98 -1.40 -12.30
CA ASN A 95 -10.92 -2.37 -12.01
C ASN A 95 -9.77 -2.37 -13.04
N ARG A 96 -9.65 -1.32 -13.85
CA ARG A 96 -8.54 -1.16 -14.79
C ARG A 96 -7.24 -0.94 -14.04
N MET A 97 -6.16 -1.59 -14.50
CA MET A 97 -4.81 -1.34 -13.98
C MET A 97 -4.38 0.08 -14.32
N ILE A 98 -4.06 0.87 -13.29
CA ILE A 98 -3.53 2.23 -13.40
C ILE A 98 -2.01 2.16 -13.39
N GLN A 99 -1.46 1.44 -12.42
CA GLN A 99 -0.02 1.33 -12.25
C GLN A 99 0.32 0.00 -11.58
N LYS A 100 1.45 -0.57 -11.98
CA LYS A 100 2.08 -1.71 -11.32
C LYS A 100 3.53 -1.38 -11.00
N ILE A 101 3.93 -1.63 -9.76
CA ILE A 101 5.31 -1.44 -9.28
C ILE A 101 5.78 -2.82 -8.80
N ILE A 102 6.98 -3.23 -9.23
CA ILE A 102 7.59 -4.51 -8.86
C ILE A 102 9.04 -4.24 -8.46
N ILE A 103 9.52 -4.93 -7.44
CA ILE A 103 10.93 -4.93 -7.06
C ILE A 103 11.81 -5.53 -8.17
N VAL A 104 12.92 -4.85 -8.47
CA VAL A 104 13.88 -5.28 -9.52
C VAL A 104 15.29 -5.53 -8.96
N GLU A 105 15.60 -5.05 -7.76
CA GLU A 105 16.85 -5.29 -7.04
C GLU A 105 16.63 -4.96 -5.56
N TYR A 106 17.34 -5.65 -4.65
CA TYR A 106 17.53 -5.21 -3.27
C TYR A 106 18.93 -5.59 -2.79
N LYS A 107 19.46 -4.80 -1.85
CA LYS A 107 20.74 -5.08 -1.19
C LYS A 107 20.48 -5.43 0.27
N THR A 108 20.85 -6.64 0.66
CA THR A 108 20.97 -7.02 2.06
C THR A 108 22.29 -6.46 2.60
N LYS A 109 22.25 -5.73 3.72
CA LYS A 109 23.45 -5.37 4.47
C LYS A 109 24.01 -6.57 5.21
#